data_AF-G4Z7X5-F1
#
_entry.id   AF-G4Z7X5-F1
#
_cell.length_a   1.000
_cell.length_b   1.000
_cell.length_c   1.000
_cell.angle_alpha   90.00
_cell.angle_beta   90.00
_cell.angle_gamma   90.00
#
_symmetry.space_group_name_H-M   'P 1'
#
loop_
_entity.id
_entity.type
_entity.pdbx_description
1 polymer ?
#
loop_
_entity_poly.entity_id
_entity_poly.type
_entity_poly.pdbx_seq_one_letter_code
_entity_poly.pdbx_strand_id
1 'polypeptide(L)'
;MDLVFPGTLNQVVRRPDTAMRPFVSAEGESPVSPRLIVEIEIGNKSILQAQQYCREYFDLIPLLRAALLIKFFPARNGVFACVAILYRRSGDDDDEVVVADVVNFGSASIPDYAERDLEQEPRILPLAPPYNPNEASVSSWRAHHHPFVEIPAEDVFYRILERYSGRRVNPRALPALRIDLWEIYQLVEGILF
;
A
#
# COMPACT_ATOMS: atom_id res chain seq x y z
N MET A 1 -3.88 -14.36 14.04
CA MET A 1 -2.75 -15.29 13.83
C MET A 1 -1.62 -14.43 13.31
N ASP A 2 -0.75 -13.99 14.22
CA ASP A 2 0.30 -13.01 13.90
C ASP A 2 1.36 -13.65 13.03
N LEU A 3 1.50 -13.17 11.80
CA LEU A 3 2.53 -13.65 10.87
C LEU A 3 3.79 -12.84 11.06
N VAL A 4 4.70 -13.36 11.88
CA VAL A 4 6.07 -12.86 11.94
C VAL A 4 6.82 -13.39 10.72
N PHE A 5 7.04 -12.55 9.71
CA PHE A 5 8.10 -12.74 8.71
C PHE A 5 9.28 -11.87 9.14
N PRO A 6 10.24 -12.39 9.92
CA PRO A 6 11.41 -11.62 10.25
C PRO A 6 12.36 -11.67 9.06
N GLY A 7 12.25 -10.71 8.15
CA GLY A 7 13.39 -10.33 7.34
C GLY A 7 14.37 -9.57 8.22
N THR A 8 15.64 -9.99 8.29
CA THR A 8 16.68 -9.23 8.98
C THR A 8 17.47 -8.43 7.96
N LEU A 9 17.30 -7.10 7.96
CA LEU A 9 18.20 -6.17 7.28
C LEU A 9 19.03 -5.47 8.36
N ASN A 10 20.35 -5.50 8.26
CA ASN A 10 21.25 -4.88 9.25
C ASN A 10 20.96 -5.30 10.71
N GLN A 11 20.63 -6.57 10.94
CA GLN A 11 20.24 -7.13 12.25
C GLN A 11 18.93 -6.59 12.85
N VAL A 12 18.16 -5.81 12.10
CA VAL A 12 16.83 -5.34 12.50
C VAL A 12 15.77 -6.26 11.93
N VAL A 13 14.94 -6.83 12.80
CA VAL A 13 13.75 -7.58 12.41
C VAL A 13 12.69 -6.60 11.89
N ARG A 14 12.29 -6.74 10.64
CA ARG A 14 11.17 -5.97 10.07
C ARG A 14 9.86 -6.73 10.16
N ARG A 15 8.77 -5.99 10.36
CA ARG A 15 7.40 -6.51 10.43
C ARG A 15 6.47 -5.52 9.74
N PRO A 16 5.89 -5.86 8.58
CA PRO A 16 4.89 -5.01 7.96
C PRO A 16 3.59 -5.03 8.78
N ASP A 17 2.79 -3.96 8.67
CA ASP A 17 1.48 -3.91 9.31
C ASP A 17 0.51 -4.94 8.71
N THR A 18 0.61 -5.18 7.39
CA THR A 18 -0.09 -6.28 6.75
C THR A 18 0.70 -6.90 5.61
N ALA A 19 0.44 -8.18 5.35
CA ALA A 19 1.00 -8.91 4.24
C ALA A 19 -0.06 -9.79 3.60
N MET A 20 -0.21 -9.67 2.28
CA MET A 20 -1.05 -10.56 1.49
C MET A 20 -0.18 -11.59 0.78
N ARG A 21 -0.59 -12.84 0.94
CA ARG A 21 0.07 -14.00 0.35
C ARG A 21 -0.99 -14.90 -0.28
N PRO A 22 -0.75 -15.43 -1.48
CA PRO A 22 -1.71 -16.33 -2.09
C PRO A 22 -1.78 -17.66 -1.35
N PHE A 23 -2.98 -18.19 -1.22
CA PHE A 23 -3.20 -19.47 -0.57
C PHE A 23 -2.86 -20.60 -1.53
N VAL A 24 -1.84 -21.40 -1.17
CA VAL A 24 -1.42 -22.60 -1.91
C VAL A 24 -1.63 -23.79 -0.98
N SER A 25 -2.62 -24.62 -1.30
CA SER A 25 -3.03 -25.84 -0.57
C SER A 25 -2.34 -27.11 -1.09
N ALA A 26 -1.15 -27.00 -1.69
CA ALA A 26 -0.44 -28.18 -2.18
C ALA A 26 0.50 -28.70 -1.09
N GLU A 27 0.31 -29.97 -0.71
CA GLU A 27 1.23 -30.68 0.17
C GLU A 27 2.66 -30.59 -0.38
N GLY A 28 3.57 -29.99 0.40
CA GLY A 28 5.00 -30.25 0.25
C GLY A 28 5.96 -29.08 0.01
N GLU A 29 5.58 -27.91 -0.53
CA GLU A 29 6.61 -26.90 -0.87
C GLU A 29 6.28 -25.40 -0.78
N SER A 30 7.32 -24.70 -0.29
CA SER A 30 7.64 -23.26 -0.25
C SER A 30 7.03 -22.42 0.87
N PRO A 31 7.84 -21.62 1.61
CA PRO A 31 7.31 -20.67 2.58
C PRO A 31 6.36 -19.71 1.87
N VAL A 32 5.17 -19.57 2.45
CA VAL A 32 4.07 -18.74 1.96
C VAL A 32 4.47 -17.26 2.00
N SER A 33 5.35 -16.86 1.08
CA SER A 33 5.98 -15.54 1.09
C SER A 33 4.98 -14.48 0.61
N PRO A 34 4.97 -13.28 1.19
CA PRO A 34 4.09 -12.20 0.74
C PRO A 34 4.35 -11.81 -0.73
N ARG A 35 3.29 -11.42 -1.43
CA ARG A 35 3.33 -10.81 -2.78
C ARG A 35 2.99 -9.32 -2.73
N LEU A 36 2.21 -8.95 -1.73
CA LEU A 36 1.91 -7.58 -1.38
C LEU A 36 2.16 -7.39 0.12
N ILE A 37 2.72 -6.25 0.47
CA ILE A 37 2.71 -5.73 1.84
C ILE A 37 1.98 -4.39 1.88
N VAL A 38 1.40 -4.07 3.02
CA VAL A 38 0.90 -2.73 3.33
C VAL A 38 1.61 -2.27 4.60
N GLU A 39 2.20 -1.09 4.54
CA GLU A 39 2.87 -0.41 5.66
C GLU A 39 2.10 0.88 5.95
N ILE A 40 1.77 1.10 7.21
CA ILE A 40 0.98 2.21 7.71
C ILE A 40 1.88 3.03 8.66
N GLU A 41 2.38 4.16 8.16
CA GLU A 41 3.21 5.08 8.95
C GLU A 41 2.34 6.19 9.56
N ILE A 42 1.98 6.00 10.83
CA ILE A 42 1.30 7.02 11.66
C ILE A 42 2.32 7.84 12.49
N GLY A 43 3.57 7.38 12.55
CA GLY A 43 4.61 7.96 13.40
C GLY A 43 5.39 9.12 12.80
N ASN A 44 6.51 9.42 13.47
CA ASN A 44 7.35 10.59 13.20
C ASN A 44 8.37 10.38 12.07
N LYS A 45 8.37 9.24 11.36
CA LYS A 45 9.30 9.07 10.22
C LYS A 45 9.04 10.18 9.20
N SER A 46 10.09 10.77 8.65
CA SER A 46 9.94 11.62 7.47
C SER A 46 9.38 10.80 6.31
N ILE A 47 8.81 11.45 5.30
CA ILE A 47 8.35 10.73 4.10
C ILE A 47 9.53 9.99 3.45
N LEU A 48 10.70 10.61 3.33
CA LEU A 48 11.91 9.96 2.82
C LEU A 48 12.26 8.69 3.59
N GLN A 49 12.24 8.73 4.92
CA GLN A 49 12.51 7.56 5.75
C GLN A 49 11.45 6.46 5.58
N ALA A 50 10.18 6.83 5.45
CA ALA A 50 9.09 5.88 5.25
C ALA A 50 9.16 5.21 3.87
N GLN A 51 9.46 5.98 2.82
CA GLN A 51 9.67 5.47 1.45
C GLN A 51 10.84 4.49 1.42
N GLN A 52 11.99 4.87 1.98
CA GLN A 52 13.16 3.99 2.11
C GLN A 52 12.81 2.72 2.89
N TYR A 53 12.14 2.87 4.04
CA TYR A 53 11.76 1.74 4.87
C TYR A 53 10.86 0.74 4.11
N CYS A 54 9.91 1.24 3.33
CA CYS A 54 9.00 0.43 2.53
C CYS A 54 9.71 -0.26 1.35
N ARG A 55 10.61 0.44 0.65
CA ARG A 55 11.41 -0.12 -0.46
C ARG A 55 12.30 -1.28 -0.02
N GLU A 56 12.89 -1.20 1.16
CA GLU A 56 13.80 -2.24 1.68
C GLU A 56 13.12 -3.60 1.88
N TYR A 57 11.79 -3.68 1.90
CA TYR A 57 11.10 -4.98 1.91
C TYR A 57 11.31 -5.79 0.63
N PHE A 58 11.54 -5.14 -0.51
CA PHE A 58 11.82 -5.83 -1.77
C PHE A 58 13.15 -6.59 -1.72
N ASP A 59 14.15 -6.09 -0.98
CA ASP A 59 15.43 -6.77 -0.76
C ASP A 59 15.28 -7.97 0.19
N LEU A 60 14.32 -7.88 1.13
CA LEU A 60 14.11 -8.90 2.16
C LEU A 60 13.20 -10.04 1.72
N ILE A 61 12.27 -9.77 0.79
CA ILE A 61 11.24 -10.71 0.38
C ILE A 61 11.35 -10.92 -1.14
N PRO A 62 12.08 -11.94 -1.60
CA PRO A 62 12.36 -12.15 -3.02
C PRO A 62 11.11 -12.29 -3.91
N LEU A 63 9.99 -12.75 -3.33
CA LEU A 63 8.73 -12.95 -4.06
C LEU A 63 7.76 -11.76 -3.91
N LEU A 64 8.17 -10.70 -3.23
CA LEU A 64 7.39 -9.47 -3.11
C LEU A 64 7.33 -8.77 -4.46
N ARG A 65 6.11 -8.39 -4.85
CA ARG A 65 5.83 -7.74 -6.13
C ARG A 65 5.30 -6.34 -5.97
N ALA A 66 4.58 -6.08 -4.89
CA ALA A 66 4.03 -4.78 -4.58
C ALA A 66 4.21 -4.45 -3.09
N ALA A 67 4.39 -3.17 -2.80
CA ALA A 67 4.34 -2.64 -1.45
C ALA A 67 3.55 -1.33 -1.47
N LEU A 68 2.55 -1.23 -0.58
CA LEU A 68 1.78 -0.01 -0.40
C LEU A 68 2.21 0.66 0.91
N LEU A 69 2.81 1.84 0.81
CA LEU A 69 3.03 2.72 1.95
C LEU A 69 1.84 3.66 2.09
N ILE A 70 1.24 3.72 3.28
CA ILE A 70 0.24 4.72 3.65
C ILE A 70 0.85 5.57 4.75
N LYS A 71 1.12 6.84 4.48
CA LYS A 71 1.66 7.78 5.47
C LYS A 71 0.61 8.81 5.88
N PHE A 72 0.46 8.96 7.18
CA PHE A 72 -0.35 9.98 7.81
C PHE A 72 0.51 11.14 8.27
N PHE A 73 -0.01 12.34 8.10
CA PHE A 73 0.58 13.56 8.66
C PHE A 73 -0.27 14.02 9.85
N PRO A 74 0.37 14.54 10.93
CA PRO A 74 -0.35 14.92 12.14
C PRO A 74 -1.53 15.85 11.86
N ALA A 75 -2.67 15.53 12.48
CA ALA A 75 -3.87 16.34 12.39
C ALA A 75 -3.65 17.74 12.98
N ARG A 76 -4.20 18.75 12.31
CA ARG A 76 -4.26 20.14 12.80
C ARG A 76 -5.63 20.71 12.49
N ASN A 77 -6.31 21.28 13.49
CA ASN A 77 -7.61 21.93 13.33
C ASN A 77 -8.69 21.05 12.64
N GLY A 78 -8.77 19.76 12.99
CA GLY A 78 -9.79 18.85 12.44
C GLY A 78 -9.50 18.34 11.02
N VAL A 79 -8.33 18.67 10.45
CA VAL A 79 -7.89 18.17 9.13
C VAL A 79 -6.55 17.47 9.22
N PHE A 80 -6.31 16.55 8.29
CA PHE A 80 -5.07 15.81 8.19
C PHE A 80 -4.77 15.45 6.73
N ALA A 81 -3.49 15.31 6.41
CA ALA A 81 -3.05 14.86 5.10
C ALA A 81 -2.67 13.37 5.15
N CYS A 82 -2.90 12.69 4.03
CA CYS A 82 -2.51 11.30 3.84
C CYS A 82 -1.91 11.14 2.45
N VAL A 83 -0.86 10.32 2.36
CA VAL A 83 -0.34 9.89 1.07
C VAL A 83 -0.27 8.37 1.02
N ALA A 84 -0.73 7.79 -0.09
CA ALA A 84 -0.54 6.39 -0.42
C ALA A 84 0.47 6.30 -1.57
N ILE A 85 1.51 5.48 -1.42
CA ILE A 85 2.57 5.28 -2.41
C ILE A 85 2.65 3.79 -2.72
N LEU A 86 2.41 3.44 -3.98
CA LEU A 86 2.51 2.08 -4.47
C LEU A 86 3.87 1.87 -5.13
N TYR A 87 4.65 0.94 -4.59
CA TYR A 87 5.86 0.43 -5.20
C TYR A 87 5.58 -0.91 -5.88
N ARG A 88 6.20 -1.15 -7.03
CA ARG A 88 6.11 -2.41 -7.77
C ARG A 88 7.46 -2.80 -8.35
N ARG A 89 7.67 -4.10 -8.60
CA ARG A 89 8.75 -4.55 -9.50
C ARG A 89 8.34 -4.31 -10.95
N SER A 90 9.23 -3.73 -11.76
CA SER A 90 8.94 -3.33 -13.15
C SER A 90 8.71 -4.49 -14.12
N GLY A 91 9.21 -5.69 -13.81
CA GLY A 91 9.04 -6.90 -14.62
C GLY A 91 9.30 -8.18 -13.84
N ASP A 92 9.18 -9.34 -14.49
CA ASP A 92 9.43 -10.65 -13.85
C ASP A 92 10.94 -10.92 -13.63
N ASP A 93 11.76 -10.36 -14.52
CA ASP A 93 13.22 -10.55 -14.58
C ASP A 93 14.03 -9.32 -14.15
N ASP A 94 13.40 -8.14 -14.09
CA ASP A 94 14.02 -6.92 -13.58
C ASP A 94 13.72 -6.77 -12.09
N ASP A 95 14.79 -6.70 -11.29
CA ASP A 95 14.71 -6.44 -9.85
C ASP A 95 14.50 -4.96 -9.51
N GLU A 96 14.25 -4.13 -10.52
CA GLU A 96 14.00 -2.71 -10.35
C GLU A 96 12.65 -2.45 -9.67
N VAL A 97 12.71 -1.68 -8.57
CA VAL A 97 11.53 -1.21 -7.84
C VAL A 97 11.18 0.20 -8.32
N VAL A 98 9.98 0.32 -8.88
CA VAL A 98 9.42 1.57 -9.40
C VAL A 98 8.26 2.06 -8.55
N VAL A 99 8.05 3.37 -8.53
CA VAL A 99 6.81 3.97 -8.03
C VAL A 99 5.76 3.85 -9.13
N ALA A 100 4.66 3.18 -8.80
CA ALA A 100 3.59 2.89 -9.74
C ALA A 100 2.40 3.82 -9.58
N ASP A 101 2.15 4.32 -8.37
CA ASP A 101 1.12 5.32 -8.10
C ASP A 101 1.46 6.10 -6.81
N VAL A 102 1.07 7.37 -6.76
CA VAL A 102 1.17 8.23 -5.58
C VAL A 102 -0.14 8.99 -5.45
N VAL A 103 -0.77 8.91 -4.28
CA VAL A 103 -2.12 9.40 -4.07
C VAL A 103 -2.20 10.24 -2.80
N ASN A 104 -2.56 11.52 -2.94
CA ASN A 104 -3.00 12.34 -1.83
C ASN A 104 -4.52 12.15 -1.61
N PHE A 105 -4.92 11.74 -0.41
CA PHE A 105 -6.33 11.45 -0.11
C PHE A 105 -6.80 11.96 1.27
N GLY A 106 -6.06 12.88 1.88
CA GLY A 106 -6.48 13.48 3.16
C GLY A 106 -7.54 14.57 3.02
N SER A 107 -7.97 15.10 4.16
CA SER A 107 -8.80 16.33 4.24
C SER A 107 -7.97 17.61 4.16
N ALA A 108 -6.64 17.48 4.11
CA ALA A 108 -5.69 18.55 3.82
C ALA A 108 -4.65 18.09 2.79
N SER A 109 -4.04 19.06 2.11
CA SER A 109 -2.89 18.82 1.24
C SER A 109 -1.68 18.33 2.03
N ILE A 110 -0.87 17.47 1.40
CA ILE A 110 0.43 17.08 1.93
C ILE A 110 1.28 18.36 2.14
N PRO A 111 2.02 18.50 3.25
CA PRO A 111 2.89 19.66 3.44
C PRO A 111 3.97 19.77 2.35
N ASP A 112 4.29 20.98 1.90
CA ASP A 112 5.25 21.24 0.81
C ASP A 112 6.60 20.53 1.00
N TYR A 113 7.10 20.45 2.23
CA TYR A 113 8.37 19.77 2.51
C TYR A 113 8.29 18.27 2.23
N ALA A 114 7.14 17.65 2.48
CA ALA A 114 6.93 16.24 2.22
C ALA A 114 6.63 15.99 0.74
N GLU A 115 5.94 16.91 0.07
CA GLU A 115 5.69 16.83 -1.37
C GLU A 115 7.00 16.85 -2.18
N ARG A 116 7.97 17.69 -1.80
CA ARG A 116 9.30 17.75 -2.43
C ARG A 116 10.13 16.48 -2.27
N ASP A 117 9.86 15.72 -1.22
CA ASP A 117 10.57 14.48 -0.90
C ASP A 117 9.89 13.25 -1.53
N LEU A 118 8.74 13.41 -2.22
CA LEU A 118 8.09 12.32 -2.94
C LEU A 118 8.91 11.92 -4.17
N GLU A 119 9.03 10.62 -4.41
CA GLU A 119 9.69 10.08 -5.60
C GLU A 119 8.93 10.41 -6.91
N GLN A 120 7.63 10.69 -6.81
CA GLN A 120 6.77 11.06 -7.94
C GLN A 120 5.66 12.01 -7.46
N GLU A 121 5.22 12.90 -8.34
CA GLU A 121 4.10 13.80 -8.06
C GLU A 121 2.81 13.02 -7.75
N PRO A 122 2.08 13.38 -6.67
CA PRO A 122 0.83 12.74 -6.33
C PRO A 122 -0.24 13.08 -7.37
N ARG A 123 -1.04 12.09 -7.74
CA ARG A 123 -2.26 12.36 -8.51
C ARG A 123 -3.18 13.26 -7.69
N ILE A 124 -3.74 14.27 -8.34
CA ILE A 124 -4.60 15.27 -7.70
C ILE A 124 -6.02 14.70 -7.58
N LEU A 125 -6.52 14.65 -6.35
CA LEU A 125 -7.90 14.28 -6.02
C LEU A 125 -8.56 15.41 -5.24
N PRO A 126 -9.90 15.53 -5.26
CA PRO A 126 -10.59 16.39 -4.32
C PRO A 126 -10.21 16.01 -2.89
N LEU A 127 -10.08 16.98 -1.99
CA LEU A 127 -9.84 16.70 -0.58
C LEU A 127 -11.05 16.01 0.05
N ALA A 128 -10.79 15.14 1.03
CA ALA A 128 -11.83 14.59 1.88
C ALA A 128 -12.50 15.72 2.71
N PRO A 129 -13.76 15.56 3.12
CA PRO A 129 -14.37 16.48 4.08
C PRO A 129 -13.56 16.53 5.39
N PRO A 130 -13.47 17.68 6.07
CA PRO A 130 -12.87 17.75 7.40
C PRO A 130 -13.69 16.96 8.43
N TYR A 131 -13.06 16.58 9.54
CA TYR A 131 -13.77 15.92 10.64
C TYR A 131 -14.85 16.84 11.22
N ASN A 132 -16.07 16.31 11.33
CA ASN A 132 -17.17 16.95 12.02
C ASN A 132 -17.79 15.97 13.03
N PRO A 133 -17.68 16.22 14.35
CA PRO A 133 -18.22 15.29 15.36
C PRO A 133 -19.74 15.19 15.34
N ASN A 134 -20.43 16.12 14.68
CA ASN A 134 -21.90 16.18 14.63
C ASN A 134 -22.48 15.60 13.34
N GLU A 135 -21.64 15.25 12.36
CA GLU A 135 -22.09 14.75 11.06
C GLU A 135 -21.28 13.52 10.67
N ALA A 136 -21.94 12.51 10.11
CA ALA A 136 -21.20 11.40 9.51
C ALA A 136 -20.43 11.93 8.30
N SER A 137 -19.13 11.65 8.22
CA SER A 137 -18.32 11.98 7.06
C SER A 137 -18.89 11.32 5.81
N VAL A 138 -19.42 12.16 4.91
CA VAL A 138 -19.90 11.73 3.60
C VAL A 138 -18.77 11.94 2.61
N SER A 139 -18.41 10.90 1.86
CA SER A 139 -17.37 10.98 0.84
C SER A 139 -17.63 12.17 -0.06
N SER A 140 -16.67 13.11 -0.12
CA SER A 140 -16.68 14.19 -1.12
C SER A 140 -16.56 13.60 -2.54
N TRP A 141 -16.15 12.34 -2.63
CA TRP A 141 -16.09 11.55 -3.84
C TRP A 141 -17.40 10.78 -4.03
N ARG A 142 -18.00 10.88 -5.23
CA ARG A 142 -19.17 10.05 -5.56
C ARG A 142 -18.79 8.57 -5.42
N ALA A 143 -19.73 7.66 -5.14
CA ALA A 143 -19.46 6.21 -4.99
C ALA A 143 -18.67 5.58 -6.17
N HIS A 144 -18.71 6.18 -7.36
CA HIS A 144 -17.93 5.76 -8.54
C HIS A 144 -16.55 6.44 -8.68
N HIS A 145 -16.16 7.30 -7.74
CA HIS A 145 -14.96 8.14 -7.74
C HIS A 145 -14.14 8.01 -6.45
N HIS A 146 -14.41 7.01 -5.61
CA HIS A 146 -13.59 6.76 -4.42
C HIS A 146 -12.13 6.61 -4.86
N PRO A 147 -11.20 7.31 -4.22
CA PRO A 147 -9.80 7.18 -4.57
C PRO A 147 -9.33 5.79 -4.15
N PHE A 148 -8.80 5.05 -5.10
CA PHE A 148 -8.26 3.72 -4.85
C PHE A 148 -6.83 3.61 -5.35
N VAL A 149 -6.06 2.71 -4.77
CA VAL A 149 -4.80 2.22 -5.38
C VAL A 149 -5.10 0.92 -6.10
N GLU A 150 -4.65 0.80 -7.34
CA GLU A 150 -4.81 -0.40 -8.17
C GLU A 150 -3.51 -1.21 -8.20
N ILE A 151 -3.60 -2.47 -7.78
CA ILE A 151 -2.49 -3.41 -7.80
C ILE A 151 -2.84 -4.50 -8.81
N PRO A 152 -2.08 -4.64 -9.90
CA PRO A 152 -2.36 -5.64 -10.92
C PRO A 152 -2.37 -7.06 -10.35
N ALA A 153 -3.30 -7.88 -10.85
CA ALA A 153 -3.44 -9.25 -10.41
C ALA A 153 -2.18 -10.10 -10.69
N GLU A 154 -1.39 -9.75 -11.70
CA GLU A 154 -0.09 -10.39 -11.97
C GLU A 154 0.90 -10.28 -10.80
N ASP A 155 0.87 -9.19 -10.05
CA ASP A 155 1.73 -9.03 -8.87
C ASP A 155 1.18 -9.83 -7.69
N VAL A 156 -0.14 -9.81 -7.51
CA VAL A 156 -0.82 -10.56 -6.44
C VAL A 156 -0.62 -12.07 -6.61
N PHE A 157 -0.74 -12.58 -7.83
CA PHE A 157 -0.69 -14.01 -8.14
C PHE A 157 0.66 -14.47 -8.71
N TYR A 158 1.71 -13.66 -8.55
CA TYR A 158 3.03 -13.92 -9.10
C TYR A 158 3.57 -15.31 -8.75
N ARG A 159 3.91 -16.06 -9.80
CA ARG A 159 4.42 -17.45 -9.77
C ARG A 159 3.51 -18.50 -9.13
N ILE A 160 2.20 -18.26 -9.03
CA ILE A 160 1.23 -19.24 -8.47
C ILE A 160 0.41 -19.93 -9.55
N LEU A 161 -0.05 -19.19 -10.55
CA LEU A 161 -1.07 -19.68 -11.49
C LEU A 161 -0.54 -20.67 -12.53
N GLU A 162 0.77 -20.80 -12.70
CA GLU A 162 1.37 -21.84 -13.55
C GLU A 162 1.22 -23.25 -12.97
N ARG A 163 1.04 -23.37 -11.64
CA ARG A 163 1.05 -24.67 -10.94
C ARG A 163 -0.34 -25.26 -10.67
N TYR A 164 -1.43 -24.50 -10.81
CA TYR A 164 -2.69 -24.82 -10.10
C TYR A 164 -3.85 -25.43 -10.90
N SER A 165 -3.74 -25.68 -12.21
CA SER A 165 -4.89 -26.30 -12.92
C SER A 165 -4.60 -27.04 -14.22
N GLY A 166 -3.35 -27.14 -14.68
CA GLY A 166 -3.08 -27.57 -16.06
C GLY A 166 -3.63 -26.60 -17.13
N ARG A 167 -4.37 -25.56 -16.73
CA ARG A 167 -4.72 -24.38 -17.53
C ARG A 167 -3.81 -23.24 -17.12
N ARG A 168 -3.10 -22.66 -18.09
CA ARG A 168 -2.44 -21.37 -17.91
C ARG A 168 -3.52 -20.29 -17.75
N VAL A 169 -3.85 -19.93 -16.51
CA VAL A 169 -4.62 -18.71 -16.25
C VAL A 169 -3.65 -17.55 -16.43
N ASN A 170 -3.91 -16.69 -17.41
CA ASN A 170 -3.14 -15.46 -17.59
C ASN A 170 -3.51 -14.48 -16.47
N PRO A 171 -2.61 -14.15 -15.52
CA PRO A 171 -2.92 -13.24 -14.42
C PRO A 171 -3.31 -11.84 -14.91
N ARG A 172 -2.83 -11.43 -16.09
CA ARG A 172 -3.18 -10.15 -16.73
C ARG A 172 -4.64 -10.07 -17.18
N ALA A 173 -5.33 -11.21 -17.26
CA ALA A 173 -6.75 -11.27 -17.59
C ALA A 173 -7.66 -11.21 -16.35
N LEU A 174 -7.08 -11.19 -15.14
CA LEU A 174 -7.83 -11.08 -13.89
C LEU A 174 -8.00 -9.61 -13.49
N PRO A 175 -9.08 -9.25 -12.78
CA PRO A 175 -9.27 -7.90 -12.27
C PRO A 175 -8.18 -7.53 -11.26
N ALA A 176 -7.70 -6.28 -11.32
CA ALA A 176 -6.76 -5.73 -10.35
C ALA A 176 -7.36 -5.71 -8.93
N LEU A 177 -6.51 -5.86 -7.92
CA LEU A 177 -6.88 -5.57 -6.54
C LEU A 177 -7.01 -4.05 -6.36
N ARG A 178 -8.15 -3.61 -5.84
CA ARG A 178 -8.41 -2.22 -5.51
C ARG A 178 -8.39 -2.04 -4.00
N ILE A 179 -7.57 -1.13 -3.52
CA ILE A 179 -7.55 -0.69 -2.11
C ILE A 179 -8.27 0.65 -2.03
N ASP A 180 -9.44 0.66 -1.39
CA ASP A 180 -10.26 1.87 -1.23
C ASP A 180 -9.64 2.78 -0.14
N LEU A 181 -9.21 3.98 -0.54
CA LEU A 181 -8.58 4.93 0.35
C LEU A 181 -9.62 5.74 1.15
N TRP A 182 -10.89 5.77 0.75
CA TRP A 182 -11.95 6.39 1.54
C TRP A 182 -12.24 5.60 2.81
N GLU A 183 -12.31 4.27 2.71
CA GLU A 183 -12.48 3.42 3.90
C GLU A 183 -11.31 3.59 4.86
N ILE A 184 -10.08 3.69 4.34
CA ILE A 184 -8.89 3.99 5.14
C ILE A 184 -9.00 5.37 5.79
N TYR A 185 -9.43 6.39 5.04
CA TYR A 185 -9.66 7.73 5.57
C TYR A 185 -10.64 7.71 6.74
N GLN A 186 -11.80 7.06 6.58
CA GLN A 186 -12.84 6.99 7.62
C GLN A 186 -12.36 6.27 8.88
N LEU A 187 -11.60 5.18 8.71
CA LEU A 187 -11.01 4.45 9.83
C LEU A 187 -10.04 5.33 10.62
N VAL A 188 -9.20 6.10 9.93
CA VAL A 188 -8.20 6.95 10.57
C VAL A 188 -8.82 8.19 11.20
N GLU A 189 -9.80 8.79 10.55
CA GLU A 189 -10.55 9.91 11.09
C GLU A 189 -11.15 9.57 12.46
N GLY A 190 -11.75 8.39 12.61
CA GLY A 190 -12.28 7.92 13.90
C GLY A 190 -11.23 7.50 14.94
N ILE A 191 -9.94 7.45 14.57
CA ILE A 191 -8.83 7.21 15.50
C ILE A 191 -8.18 8.54 15.94
N LEU A 192 -8.08 9.50 15.02
CA LEU A 192 -7.42 10.78 15.26
C LEU A 192 -8.29 11.81 15.99
N PHE A 193 -9.62 11.67 15.94
CA PHE A 193 -10.59 12.60 16.51
C PHE A 193 -11.70 11.87 17.27
#